data_AF-A0A2U3KYG0-F1
#
_entry.id   AF-A0A2U3KYG0-F1
#
_cell.length_a   1.000
_cell.length_b   1.000
_cell.length_c   1.000
_cell.angle_alpha   90.00
_cell.angle_beta   90.00
_cell.angle_gamma   90.00
#
_symmetry.space_group_name_H-M   'P 1'
#
loop_
_entity.id
_entity.type
_entity.pdbx_description
1 polymer ?
#
loop_
_entity_poly.entity_id
_entity_poly.type
_entity_poly.pdbx_seq_one_letter_code
_entity_poly.pdbx_strand_id
1 'polypeptide(L)'
;MSYTRFLLPILAGLMITTASAQTKPVPPPPAHAKPPSPAVTDDFIHKQFGDNCSLLDGPAQFVADLDDDGVDDLVVAAKCKNPMADKDEYSFVVADPYDSFLGFGNVKVTSSFGSDAPERRGVSLLIIHGEGHDAWRAETPKAKFLLINLPFKTLTVKRLTLKKKTVLGIYMEETGEGENISSVVFWDGKKYKYQPLGSTME
;
A
#
# COMPACT_ATOMS: atom_id res chain seq x y z
N MET A 1 -8.24 89.06 5.23
CA MET A 1 -7.52 87.79 5.49
C MET A 1 -8.44 86.65 5.08
N SER A 2 -8.10 85.57 4.39
CA SER A 2 -6.91 85.11 3.68
C SER A 2 -7.25 83.66 3.32
N TYR A 3 -7.22 83.27 2.02
CA TYR A 3 -6.87 81.92 1.51
C TYR A 3 -7.84 80.73 1.84
N THR A 4 -8.11 79.69 1.03
CA THR A 4 -7.69 79.19 -0.30
C THR A 4 -8.72 78.15 -0.77
N ARG A 5 -8.84 77.97 -2.08
CA ARG A 5 -9.46 76.84 -2.81
C ARG A 5 -8.95 75.47 -2.36
N PHE A 6 -9.72 74.39 -2.55
CA PHE A 6 -9.29 73.18 -3.29
C PHE A 6 -10.47 72.23 -3.60
N LEU A 7 -10.67 71.98 -4.89
CA LEU A 7 -11.43 70.87 -5.48
C LEU A 7 -10.49 69.65 -5.57
N LEU A 8 -11.01 68.45 -5.29
CA LEU A 8 -10.35 67.17 -5.62
C LEU A 8 -11.42 66.10 -5.90
N PRO A 9 -11.44 65.47 -7.08
CA PRO A 9 -12.24 64.28 -7.35
C PRO A 9 -11.47 63.04 -6.92
N ILE A 10 -12.12 62.14 -6.17
CA ILE A 10 -11.57 60.83 -5.80
C ILE A 10 -11.79 59.88 -6.98
N LEU A 11 -10.70 59.51 -7.65
CA LEU A 11 -10.66 58.49 -8.69
C LEU A 11 -10.54 57.11 -8.02
N ALA A 12 -11.62 56.34 -8.00
CA ALA A 12 -11.61 54.96 -7.51
C ALA A 12 -11.04 54.02 -8.59
N GLY A 13 -9.80 53.57 -8.39
CA GLY A 13 -9.15 52.55 -9.21
C GLY A 13 -9.66 51.15 -8.85
N LEU A 14 -10.43 50.54 -9.76
CA LEU A 14 -10.89 49.16 -9.67
C LEU A 14 -9.75 48.24 -10.15
N MET A 15 -8.99 47.65 -9.23
CA MET A 15 -8.01 46.60 -9.56
C MET A 15 -8.74 45.27 -9.75
N ILE A 16 -8.87 44.84 -11.01
CA ILE A 16 -9.35 43.50 -11.38
C ILE A 16 -8.15 42.55 -11.28
N THR A 17 -8.03 41.82 -10.18
CA THR A 17 -7.07 40.71 -10.06
C THR A 17 -7.64 39.50 -10.79
N THR A 18 -7.15 39.21 -11.99
CA THR A 18 -7.43 37.95 -12.69
C THR A 18 -6.64 36.82 -12.03
N ALA A 19 -7.32 35.99 -11.24
CA ALA A 19 -6.75 34.75 -10.71
C ALA A 19 -6.61 33.74 -11.86
N SER A 20 -5.40 33.58 -12.39
CA SER A 20 -5.06 32.46 -13.26
C SER A 20 -5.09 31.17 -12.43
N ALA A 21 -6.09 30.33 -12.66
CA ALA A 21 -6.13 28.99 -12.11
C ALA A 21 -4.96 28.18 -12.69
N GLN A 22 -3.87 28.06 -11.93
CA GLN A 22 -2.81 27.10 -12.21
C GLN A 22 -3.41 25.69 -12.08
N THR A 23 -3.68 25.06 -13.22
CA THR A 23 -3.92 23.63 -13.29
C THR A 23 -2.67 22.92 -12.78
N LYS A 24 -2.77 22.30 -11.59
CA LYS A 24 -1.70 21.43 -11.08
C LYS A 24 -1.38 20.37 -12.13
N PRO A 25 -0.10 20.17 -12.50
CA PRO A 25 0.30 19.08 -13.39
C PRO A 25 -0.24 17.75 -12.86
N VAL A 26 -0.84 16.96 -13.74
CA VAL A 26 -1.24 15.58 -13.41
C VAL A 26 0.04 14.79 -13.10
N PRO A 27 0.13 14.08 -11.96
CA PRO A 27 1.30 13.27 -11.65
C PRO A 27 1.61 12.27 -12.77
N PRO A 28 2.89 11.99 -13.05
CA PRO A 28 3.25 10.95 -13.99
C PRO A 28 2.65 9.60 -13.57
N PRO A 29 2.31 8.71 -14.52
CA PRO A 29 1.74 7.40 -14.19
C PRO A 29 2.66 6.58 -13.28
N PRO A 30 2.12 5.78 -12.33
CA PRO A 30 2.92 4.92 -11.47
C PRO A 30 3.83 3.99 -12.28
N ALA A 31 5.09 3.91 -11.88
CA ALA A 31 6.10 3.08 -12.51
C ALA A 31 5.77 1.58 -12.40
N HIS A 32 6.28 0.78 -13.33
CA HIS A 32 6.15 -0.67 -13.26
C HIS A 32 6.98 -1.22 -12.09
N ALA A 33 6.41 -2.18 -11.36
CA ALA A 33 7.10 -2.86 -10.28
C ALA A 33 8.31 -3.65 -10.79
N LYS A 34 9.36 -3.70 -9.98
CA LYS A 34 10.64 -4.32 -10.31
C LYS A 34 11.01 -5.34 -9.23
N PRO A 35 11.82 -6.36 -9.55
CA PRO A 35 12.41 -7.20 -8.51
C PRO A 35 13.38 -6.37 -7.65
N PRO A 36 13.46 -6.62 -6.32
CA PRO A 36 14.46 -5.99 -5.46
C PRO A 36 15.88 -6.41 -5.86
N SER A 37 16.83 -5.47 -5.76
CA SER A 37 18.27 -5.71 -5.97
C SER A 37 19.09 -5.06 -4.85
N PRO A 38 19.70 -5.84 -3.94
CA PRO A 38 19.69 -7.30 -3.90
C PRO A 38 18.30 -7.87 -3.57
N ALA A 39 18.10 -9.16 -3.86
CA ALA A 39 16.90 -9.87 -3.45
C ALA A 39 16.75 -9.85 -1.91
N VAL A 40 15.52 -9.84 -1.43
CA VAL A 40 15.20 -9.89 0.00
C VAL A 40 15.51 -11.28 0.54
N THR A 41 16.10 -11.31 1.72
CA THR A 41 16.52 -12.52 2.43
C THR A 41 15.73 -12.71 3.73
N ASP A 42 15.81 -13.91 4.32
CA ASP A 42 15.26 -14.17 5.66
C ASP A 42 15.86 -13.22 6.70
N ASP A 43 17.17 -12.96 6.68
CA ASP A 43 17.82 -12.02 7.62
C ASP A 43 17.17 -10.63 7.59
N PHE A 44 16.79 -10.15 6.40
CA PHE A 44 16.09 -8.88 6.27
C PHE A 44 14.67 -8.95 6.85
N ILE A 45 13.95 -10.05 6.57
CA ILE A 45 12.59 -10.26 7.11
C ILE A 45 12.65 -10.34 8.64
N HIS A 46 13.56 -11.12 9.22
CA HIS A 46 13.74 -11.23 10.67
C HIS A 46 14.06 -9.88 11.30
N LYS A 47 14.93 -9.08 10.67
CA LYS A 47 15.22 -7.72 11.14
C LYS A 47 13.98 -6.82 11.16
N GLN A 48 13.08 -6.96 10.19
CA GLN A 48 11.94 -6.05 10.03
C GLN A 48 10.63 -6.54 10.66
N PHE A 49 10.43 -7.85 10.80
CA PHE A 49 9.17 -8.46 11.23
C PHE A 49 9.35 -9.51 12.34
N GLY A 50 10.58 -9.80 12.76
CA GLY A 50 10.89 -10.80 13.78
C GLY A 50 11.07 -12.22 13.24
N ASP A 51 11.64 -13.07 14.09
CA ASP A 51 12.00 -14.46 13.77
C ASP A 51 10.79 -15.38 13.56
N ASN A 52 9.57 -14.88 13.83
CA ASN A 52 8.34 -15.61 13.55
C ASN A 52 7.95 -15.62 12.07
N CYS A 53 8.60 -14.81 11.24
CA CYS A 53 8.34 -14.68 9.81
C CYS A 53 9.56 -15.09 8.98
N SER A 54 9.38 -15.95 7.98
CA SER A 54 10.41 -16.31 7.00
C SER A 54 9.90 -16.10 5.58
N LEU A 55 10.81 -15.91 4.63
CA LEU A 55 10.50 -15.80 3.21
C LEU A 55 9.73 -17.04 2.74
N LEU A 56 8.69 -16.82 1.93
CA LEU A 56 7.99 -17.89 1.25
C LEU A 56 8.58 -18.08 -0.14
N ASP A 57 9.12 -19.26 -0.40
CA ASP A 57 9.62 -19.63 -1.72
C ASP A 57 8.47 -19.69 -2.75
N GLY A 58 8.76 -19.24 -3.98
CA GLY A 58 7.85 -19.33 -5.12
C GLY A 58 7.33 -17.96 -5.60
N PRO A 59 6.54 -17.22 -4.79
CA PRO A 59 6.07 -15.90 -5.19
C PRO A 59 7.21 -14.91 -5.42
N ALA A 60 7.08 -14.08 -6.46
CA ALA A 60 8.04 -13.02 -6.74
C ALA A 60 7.99 -11.91 -5.68
N GLN A 61 9.12 -11.24 -5.49
CA GLN A 61 9.27 -10.07 -4.64
C GLN A 61 9.17 -8.81 -5.52
N PHE A 62 8.59 -7.73 -4.99
CA PHE A 62 8.37 -6.51 -5.77
C PHE A 62 8.82 -5.26 -5.02
N VAL A 63 9.37 -4.33 -5.79
CA VAL A 63 9.66 -2.96 -5.39
C VAL A 63 8.83 -2.03 -6.27
N ALA A 64 8.05 -1.15 -5.64
CA ALA A 64 7.24 -0.12 -6.29
C ALA A 64 6.72 0.89 -5.27
N ASP A 65 6.32 2.08 -5.71
CA ASP A 65 5.67 3.10 -4.89
C ASP A 65 4.16 2.80 -4.73
N LEU A 66 3.77 2.17 -3.63
CA LEU A 66 2.39 1.72 -3.38
C LEU A 66 1.52 2.80 -2.74
N ASP A 67 2.13 3.75 -2.04
CA ASP A 67 1.42 4.84 -1.37
C ASP A 67 1.47 6.20 -2.11
N ASP A 68 2.08 6.23 -3.30
CA ASP A 68 2.16 7.37 -4.23
C ASP A 68 2.90 8.57 -3.64
N ASP A 69 3.97 8.32 -2.88
CA ASP A 69 4.79 9.34 -2.24
C ASP A 69 6.14 9.58 -2.92
N GLY A 70 6.44 8.81 -3.96
CA GLY A 70 7.69 8.86 -4.72
C GLY A 70 8.84 8.03 -4.14
N VAL A 71 8.60 7.26 -3.07
CA VAL A 71 9.57 6.37 -2.44
C VAL A 71 9.23 4.91 -2.75
N ASP A 72 10.26 4.11 -3.02
CA ASP A 72 10.09 2.69 -3.33
C ASP A 72 9.70 1.88 -2.08
N ASP A 73 8.57 1.19 -2.15
CA ASP A 73 8.09 0.23 -1.14
C ASP A 73 8.48 -1.21 -1.50
N LEU A 74 8.39 -2.11 -0.54
CA LEU A 74 8.63 -3.54 -0.72
C LEU A 74 7.34 -4.35 -0.54
N VAL A 75 7.12 -5.34 -1.41
CA VAL A 75 6.12 -6.41 -1.24
C VAL A 75 6.81 -7.77 -1.31
N VAL A 76 6.58 -8.62 -0.31
CA VAL A 76 7.15 -9.96 -0.25
C VAL A 76 6.20 -10.95 0.43
N ALA A 77 6.09 -12.16 -0.12
CA ALA A 77 5.35 -13.24 0.51
C ALA A 77 6.20 -13.91 1.59
N ALA A 78 5.57 -14.28 2.71
CA ALA A 78 6.23 -14.90 3.85
C ALA A 78 5.37 -15.98 4.49
N LYS A 79 5.99 -16.80 5.34
CA LYS A 79 5.30 -17.62 6.35
C LYS A 79 5.55 -17.06 7.73
N CYS A 80 4.49 -16.64 8.39
CA CYS A 80 4.50 -16.11 9.75
C CYS A 80 3.69 -17.02 10.68
N LYS A 81 4.33 -17.56 11.73
CA LYS A 81 3.69 -18.54 12.64
C LYS A 81 2.69 -17.90 13.60
N ASN A 82 3.04 -16.73 14.13
CA ASN A 82 2.18 -15.97 15.05
C ASN A 82 2.22 -14.49 14.64
N PRO A 83 1.38 -14.05 13.71
CA PRO A 83 1.45 -12.71 13.14
C PRO A 83 1.24 -11.60 14.17
N MET A 84 0.64 -11.90 15.32
CA MET A 84 0.35 -10.93 16.37
C MET A 84 1.47 -10.77 17.42
N ALA A 85 2.41 -11.72 17.50
CA ALA A 85 3.40 -11.77 18.58
C ALA A 85 4.36 -10.56 18.56
N ASP A 86 4.89 -10.27 17.38
CA ASP A 86 6.06 -9.39 17.24
C ASP A 86 5.68 -7.98 16.80
N LYS A 87 4.38 -7.71 16.60
CA LYS A 87 3.88 -6.47 15.99
C LYS A 87 4.29 -5.21 16.74
N ASP A 88 4.37 -5.28 18.07
CA ASP A 88 4.70 -4.13 18.92
C ASP A 88 6.22 -3.94 19.02
N GLU A 89 6.98 -5.03 19.11
CA GLU A 89 8.45 -5.00 19.13
C GLU A 89 9.02 -4.48 17.81
N TYR A 90 8.46 -4.92 16.69
CA TYR A 90 8.92 -4.54 15.35
C TYR A 90 8.06 -3.45 14.70
N SER A 91 7.07 -2.89 15.42
CA SER A 91 6.26 -1.75 14.97
C SER A 91 5.60 -1.93 13.59
N PHE A 92 4.95 -3.08 13.37
CA PHE A 92 4.16 -3.33 12.17
C PHE A 92 2.68 -3.47 12.48
N VAL A 93 1.84 -3.25 11.47
CA VAL A 93 0.39 -3.39 11.56
C VAL A 93 -0.02 -4.73 10.96
N VAL A 94 -0.70 -5.56 11.75
CA VAL A 94 -1.39 -6.75 11.23
C VAL A 94 -2.74 -6.33 10.67
N ALA A 95 -3.04 -6.73 9.44
CA ALA A 95 -4.33 -6.48 8.82
C ALA A 95 -4.83 -7.70 8.07
N ASP A 96 -6.15 -7.80 7.98
CA ASP A 96 -6.83 -8.87 7.26
C ASP A 96 -7.83 -8.25 6.28
N PRO A 97 -7.36 -7.80 5.12
CA PRO A 97 -8.22 -7.10 4.18
C PRO A 97 -9.25 -8.03 3.53
N TYR A 98 -8.95 -9.33 3.41
CA TYR A 98 -9.86 -10.34 2.85
C TYR A 98 -11.05 -10.61 3.78
N ASP A 99 -10.78 -11.01 5.02
CA ASP A 99 -11.86 -11.29 5.97
C ASP A 99 -12.61 -10.01 6.35
N SER A 100 -11.92 -8.86 6.39
CA SER A 100 -12.58 -7.54 6.55
C SER A 100 -13.57 -7.26 5.41
N PHE A 101 -13.27 -7.66 4.18
CA PHE A 101 -14.18 -7.52 3.05
C PHE A 101 -15.40 -8.44 3.19
N LEU A 102 -15.21 -9.65 3.71
CA LEU A 102 -16.29 -10.61 4.00
C LEU A 102 -17.15 -10.24 5.23
N GLY A 103 -16.76 -9.19 5.97
CA GLY A 103 -17.50 -8.68 7.14
C GLY A 103 -16.89 -9.05 8.49
N PHE A 104 -15.77 -9.76 8.51
CA PHE A 104 -15.01 -10.08 9.72
C PHE A 104 -13.93 -9.02 9.97
N GLY A 105 -14.27 -7.96 10.71
CA GLY A 105 -13.38 -6.80 10.85
C GLY A 105 -12.36 -6.84 11.99
N ASN A 106 -12.35 -7.88 12.84
CA ASN A 106 -11.47 -7.93 14.01
C ASN A 106 -10.27 -8.84 13.76
N VAL A 107 -9.14 -8.23 13.40
CA VAL A 107 -7.89 -8.95 13.11
C VAL A 107 -7.38 -9.80 14.29
N LYS A 108 -7.71 -9.45 15.54
CA LYS A 108 -7.35 -10.28 16.71
C LYS A 108 -8.08 -11.62 16.72
N VAL A 109 -9.24 -11.69 16.07
CA VAL A 109 -10.02 -12.91 15.91
C VAL A 109 -9.57 -13.64 14.65
N THR A 110 -9.49 -12.95 13.51
CA THR A 110 -9.17 -13.59 12.23
C THR A 110 -7.71 -14.06 12.17
N SER A 111 -6.80 -13.51 12.98
CA SER A 111 -5.44 -14.05 13.16
C SER A 111 -5.40 -15.45 13.77
N SER A 112 -6.51 -15.92 14.35
CA SER A 112 -6.66 -17.31 14.81
C SER A 112 -7.25 -18.25 13.75
N PHE A 113 -7.70 -17.72 12.62
CA PHE A 113 -8.23 -18.51 11.52
C PHE A 113 -7.05 -19.15 10.79
N GLY A 114 -6.71 -20.37 11.19
CA GLY A 114 -5.71 -21.16 10.51
C GLY A 114 -6.31 -21.88 9.31
N SER A 115 -5.60 -21.92 8.18
CA SER A 115 -5.99 -22.79 7.07
C SER A 115 -5.86 -24.26 7.46
N ASP A 116 -6.86 -25.08 7.14
CA ASP A 116 -6.75 -26.54 7.31
C ASP A 116 -5.70 -27.14 6.37
N ALA A 117 -5.44 -26.48 5.25
CA ALA A 117 -4.41 -26.85 4.26
C ALA A 117 -3.00 -26.46 4.75
N PRO A 118 -2.11 -27.42 5.05
CA PRO A 118 -0.80 -27.15 5.68
C PRO A 118 0.08 -26.16 4.89
N GLU A 119 0.02 -26.20 3.57
CA GLU A 119 0.80 -25.34 2.68
C GLU A 119 0.42 -23.87 2.80
N ARG A 120 -0.85 -23.58 3.14
CA ARG A 120 -1.41 -22.23 3.30
C ARG A 120 -1.31 -21.69 4.72
N ARG A 121 -0.95 -22.52 5.71
CA ARG A 121 -0.82 -22.09 7.11
C ARG A 121 0.28 -21.05 7.25
N GLY A 122 -0.07 -19.94 7.90
CA GLY A 122 0.84 -18.84 8.18
C GLY A 122 1.26 -18.03 6.95
N VAL A 123 0.73 -18.32 5.76
CA VAL A 123 1.04 -17.53 4.55
C VAL A 123 0.55 -16.10 4.76
N SER A 124 1.47 -15.16 4.58
CA SER A 124 1.26 -13.74 4.81
C SER A 124 1.91 -12.93 3.69
N LEU A 125 1.40 -11.73 3.46
CA LEU A 125 2.01 -10.74 2.58
C LEU A 125 2.61 -9.62 3.43
N LEU A 126 3.93 -9.48 3.39
CA LEU A 126 4.65 -8.42 4.08
C LEU A 126 4.80 -7.23 3.15
N ILE A 127 4.54 -6.03 3.68
CA ILE A 127 4.70 -4.78 2.95
C ILE A 127 5.47 -3.79 3.81
N ILE A 128 6.47 -3.13 3.24
CA ILE A 128 7.22 -2.05 3.88
C ILE A 128 7.03 -0.79 3.05
N HIS A 129 6.45 0.25 3.64
CA HIS A 129 6.47 1.59 3.05
C HIS A 129 7.82 2.23 3.29
N GLY A 130 8.50 2.61 2.21
CA GLY A 130 9.85 3.15 2.27
C GLY A 130 9.92 4.54 2.92
N GLU A 131 11.13 4.93 3.31
CA GLU A 131 11.40 6.26 3.86
C GLU A 131 12.74 6.80 3.35
N GLY A 132 12.76 8.09 2.96
CA GLY A 132 13.96 8.79 2.56
C GLY A 132 14.71 8.16 1.38
N HIS A 133 16.03 8.37 1.35
CA HIS A 133 16.90 7.91 0.27
C HIS A 133 17.03 6.37 0.22
N ASP A 134 16.98 5.72 1.39
CA ASP A 134 17.17 4.28 1.49
C ASP A 134 15.87 3.50 1.26
N ALA A 135 14.75 4.21 1.10
CA ALA A 135 13.44 3.69 0.73
C ALA A 135 13.01 2.52 1.65
N TRP A 136 12.50 1.42 1.10
CA TRP A 136 12.11 0.23 1.87
C TRP A 136 13.24 -0.42 2.69
N ARG A 137 14.51 -0.04 2.46
CA ARG A 137 15.68 -0.55 3.19
C ARG A 137 16.04 0.31 4.41
N ALA A 138 15.36 1.44 4.60
CA ALA A 138 15.58 2.30 5.75
C ALA A 138 15.52 1.49 7.05
N GLU A 139 16.38 1.84 8.01
CA GLU A 139 16.38 1.21 9.33
C GLU A 139 15.03 1.38 10.03
N THR A 140 14.46 2.58 9.90
CA THR A 140 13.12 2.94 10.36
C THR A 140 12.26 3.31 9.15
N PRO A 141 11.62 2.34 8.48
CA PRO A 141 10.72 2.61 7.37
C PRO A 141 9.48 3.37 7.83
N LYS A 142 8.78 4.01 6.90
CA LYS A 142 7.60 4.83 7.18
C LYS A 142 6.48 4.04 7.85
N ALA A 143 6.23 2.83 7.33
CA ALA A 143 5.26 1.90 7.89
C ALA A 143 5.56 0.46 7.46
N LYS A 144 5.07 -0.51 8.25
CA LYS A 144 5.16 -1.94 7.95
C LYS A 144 3.81 -2.60 8.14
N PHE A 145 3.49 -3.53 7.25
CA PHE A 145 2.23 -4.26 7.27
C PHE A 145 2.46 -5.75 7.09
N LEU A 146 1.74 -6.55 7.88
CA LEU A 146 1.65 -7.98 7.75
C LEU A 146 0.19 -8.30 7.42
N LEU A 147 -0.08 -8.64 6.15
CA LEU A 147 -1.41 -9.01 5.69
C LEU A 147 -1.60 -10.52 5.80
N ILE A 148 -2.61 -10.93 6.55
CA ILE A 148 -2.93 -12.35 6.80
C ILE A 148 -4.13 -12.81 5.96
N ASN A 149 -4.32 -14.12 5.91
CA ASN A 149 -5.50 -14.79 5.32
C ASN A 149 -5.78 -14.45 3.85
N LEU A 150 -4.79 -13.91 3.14
CA LEU A 150 -4.90 -13.66 1.71
C LEU A 150 -4.78 -14.99 0.95
N PRO A 151 -5.76 -15.36 0.10
CA PRO A 151 -5.78 -16.65 -0.56
C PRO A 151 -4.90 -16.68 -1.82
N PHE A 152 -3.71 -16.08 -1.83
CA PHE A 152 -2.91 -15.95 -3.07
C PHE A 152 -2.11 -17.22 -3.43
N LYS A 153 -2.05 -17.51 -4.72
CA LYS A 153 -1.14 -18.48 -5.36
C LYS A 153 0.02 -17.78 -6.03
N THR A 154 -0.29 -16.75 -6.81
CA THR A 154 0.66 -15.92 -7.53
C THR A 154 0.45 -14.46 -7.14
N LEU A 155 1.49 -13.63 -7.31
CA LEU A 155 1.44 -12.21 -7.03
C LEU A 155 1.97 -11.44 -8.24
N THR A 156 1.37 -10.29 -8.54
CA THR A 156 1.96 -9.31 -9.44
C THR A 156 1.52 -7.90 -9.06
N VAL A 157 2.42 -6.93 -9.12
CA VAL A 157 2.08 -5.53 -8.89
C VAL A 157 1.81 -4.82 -10.22
N LYS A 158 0.60 -4.27 -10.38
CA LYS A 158 0.15 -3.58 -11.60
C LYS A 158 -0.68 -2.36 -11.25
N ARG A 159 -0.94 -1.51 -12.24
CA ARG A 159 -1.85 -0.35 -12.09
C ARG A 159 -3.29 -0.81 -11.93
N LEU A 160 -3.98 -0.26 -10.94
CA LEU A 160 -5.40 -0.41 -10.67
C LEU A 160 -6.10 0.94 -10.85
N THR A 161 -7.02 1.02 -11.80
CA THR A 161 -7.88 2.20 -11.99
C THR A 161 -9.05 2.14 -11.03
N LEU A 162 -9.04 3.01 -10.02
CA LEU A 162 -10.21 3.29 -9.17
C LEU A 162 -10.97 4.47 -9.77
N LYS A 163 -12.26 4.64 -9.41
CA LYS A 163 -13.17 5.63 -10.01
C LYS A 163 -12.57 7.03 -10.26
N LYS A 164 -11.75 7.54 -9.33
CA LYS A 164 -11.16 8.89 -9.40
C LYS A 164 -9.63 8.92 -9.39
N LYS A 165 -8.96 7.78 -9.24
CA LYS A 165 -7.50 7.71 -9.11
C LYS A 165 -6.97 6.39 -9.65
N THR A 166 -5.76 6.42 -10.20
CA THR A 166 -5.01 5.21 -10.50
C THR A 166 -4.02 4.99 -9.37
N VAL A 167 -3.97 3.78 -8.82
CA VAL A 167 -3.01 3.37 -7.78
C VAL A 167 -2.27 2.12 -8.23
N LEU A 168 -1.23 1.71 -7.52
CA LEU A 168 -0.71 0.36 -7.65
C LEU A 168 -1.55 -0.61 -6.82
N GLY A 169 -1.78 -1.79 -7.40
CA GLY A 169 -2.45 -2.91 -6.78
C GLY A 169 -1.58 -4.15 -6.85
N ILE A 170 -1.63 -4.95 -5.79
CA ILE A 170 -1.02 -6.26 -5.69
C ILE A 170 -2.09 -7.26 -6.12
N TYR A 171 -2.03 -7.66 -7.38
CA TYR A 171 -2.93 -8.63 -7.99
C TYR A 171 -2.53 -10.03 -7.56
N MET A 172 -3.53 -10.87 -7.30
CA MET A 172 -3.35 -12.25 -6.93
C MET A 172 -4.32 -13.15 -7.71
N GLU A 173 -3.81 -14.27 -8.19
CA GLU A 173 -4.64 -15.42 -8.52
C GLU A 173 -4.86 -16.22 -7.24
N GLU A 174 -6.10 -16.62 -6.99
CA GLU A 174 -6.44 -17.23 -5.72
C GLU A 174 -6.25 -18.75 -5.71
N THR A 175 -6.05 -19.31 -4.50
CA THR A 175 -5.98 -20.74 -4.21
C THR A 175 -7.00 -21.14 -3.16
N GLY A 176 -7.59 -22.33 -3.30
CA GLY A 176 -8.63 -22.85 -2.41
C GLY A 176 -10.03 -22.53 -2.92
N GLU A 177 -10.90 -22.01 -2.06
CA GLU A 177 -12.33 -21.77 -2.38
C GLU A 177 -12.55 -20.75 -3.52
N GLY A 178 -11.54 -19.92 -3.80
CA GLY A 178 -11.52 -18.96 -4.91
C GLY A 178 -10.69 -19.40 -6.12
N GLU A 179 -10.39 -20.70 -6.29
CA GLU A 179 -9.61 -21.14 -7.45
C GLU A 179 -10.23 -20.64 -8.78
N ASN A 180 -9.40 -20.03 -9.64
CA ASN A 180 -9.79 -19.28 -10.85
C ASN A 180 -10.47 -17.92 -10.62
N ILE A 181 -10.35 -17.35 -9.42
CA ILE A 181 -10.72 -15.96 -9.13
C ILE A 181 -9.43 -15.13 -9.06
N SER A 182 -9.47 -13.95 -9.69
CA SER A 182 -8.47 -12.92 -9.49
C SER A 182 -8.98 -11.90 -8.48
N SER A 183 -8.09 -11.40 -7.65
CA SER A 183 -8.36 -10.28 -6.76
C SER A 183 -7.16 -9.34 -6.68
N VAL A 184 -7.38 -8.21 -6.01
CA VAL A 184 -6.35 -7.19 -5.82
C VAL A 184 -6.37 -6.66 -4.40
N VAL A 185 -5.19 -6.47 -3.85
CA VAL A 185 -4.97 -5.69 -2.63
C VAL A 185 -4.33 -4.36 -2.98
N PHE A 186 -4.86 -3.25 -2.48
CA PHE A 186 -4.34 -1.91 -2.77
C PHE A 186 -4.41 -0.99 -1.56
N TRP A 187 -3.53 0.02 -1.53
CA TRP A 187 -3.53 1.05 -0.50
C TRP A 187 -4.61 2.09 -0.79
N ASP A 188 -5.51 2.34 0.17
CA ASP A 188 -6.57 3.34 -0.01
C ASP A 188 -6.18 4.76 0.45
N GLY A 189 -4.98 4.92 1.00
CA GLY A 189 -4.51 6.14 1.67
C GLY A 189 -4.47 6.01 3.20
N LYS A 190 -5.01 4.93 3.75
CA LYS A 190 -5.05 4.66 5.19
C LYS A 190 -4.83 3.19 5.56
N LYS A 191 -5.33 2.26 4.74
CA LYS A 191 -5.19 0.82 4.94
C LYS A 191 -5.20 0.07 3.62
N TYR A 192 -4.69 -1.15 3.66
CA TYR A 192 -4.85 -2.09 2.56
C TYR A 192 -6.30 -2.57 2.47
N LYS A 193 -6.82 -2.61 1.23
CA LYS A 193 -8.16 -3.11 0.90
C LYS A 193 -8.05 -4.24 -0.09
N TYR A 194 -8.87 -5.25 0.11
CA TYR A 194 -9.09 -6.34 -0.82
C TYR A 194 -10.28 -6.02 -1.72
N GLN A 195 -10.19 -6.43 -2.98
CA GLN A 195 -11.29 -6.37 -3.93
C GLN A 195 -11.24 -7.58 -4.87
N PRO A 196 -12.34 -8.36 -5.00
CA PRO A 196 -12.43 -9.39 -6.02
C PRO A 196 -12.59 -8.75 -7.40
N LEU A 197 -11.91 -9.31 -8.40
CA LEU A 197 -11.97 -8.85 -9.79
C LEU A 197 -12.86 -9.75 -10.67
N GLY A 198 -13.24 -10.92 -10.16
CA GLY A 198 -14.02 -11.92 -10.87
C GLY A 198 -13.18 -13.10 -11.33
N SER A 199 -13.78 -13.99 -12.11
CA SER A 199 -13.11 -15.19 -12.63
C SER A 199 -12.09 -14.83 -13.71
N THR A 200 -10.94 -15.49 -13.68
CA THR A 200 -10.05 -15.59 -14.85
C THR A 200 -10.75 -16.48 -15.87
N MET A 201 -11.31 -15.87 -16.93
CA MET A 201 -11.86 -16.61 -18.06
C MET A 201 -10.70 -17.16 -18.92
N GLU A 202 -10.01 -18.19 -18.42
CA GLU A 202 -9.27 -19.12 -19.26
C GLU A 202 -10.10 -20.39 -19.50
#